data_AF-A0A563UDD0-F1
#
_entry.id   AF-A0A563UDD0-F1
#
_cell.length_a   1.000
_cell.length_b   1.000
_cell.length_c   1.000
_cell.angle_alpha   90.00
_cell.angle_beta   90.00
_cell.angle_gamma   90.00
#
_symmetry.space_group_name_H-M   'P 1'
#
loop_
_entity.id
_entity.type
_entity.pdbx_description
1 polymer ?
#
loop_
_entity_poly.entity_id
_entity_poly.type
_entity_poly.pdbx_seq_one_letter_code
_entity_poly.pdbx_strand_id
1 'polypeptide(L)'
;MLNGPNPGALHPIAPHTNLVFLKNQITNPNIIVGDYTYYADFTDASNFEQKNVLYHFDFIGDKLIIGNFCAIAADVKFMMNGANHETGPLSTFPFAAFGNGWEKITEGKNLIEKFPNKGDTVIGNDVGLVTMP
;
A
#
# COMPACT_ATOMS: atom_id res chain seq x y z
N MET A 1 -18.10 -29.79 -12.79
CA MET A 1 -16.92 -28.91 -12.67
C MET A 1 -17.34 -27.72 -11.83
N LEU A 2 -16.55 -27.36 -10.81
CA LEU A 2 -16.81 -26.13 -10.06
C LEU A 2 -16.45 -24.94 -10.96
N ASN A 3 -17.47 -24.20 -11.39
CA ASN A 3 -17.31 -23.00 -12.20
C ASN A 3 -17.15 -21.80 -11.24
N GLY A 4 -15.96 -21.23 -11.17
CA GLY A 4 -15.68 -19.98 -10.46
C GLY A 4 -15.53 -18.78 -11.41
N PRO A 5 -15.48 -17.54 -10.88
CA PRO A 5 -15.20 -16.37 -11.71
C PRO A 5 -13.79 -16.45 -12.33
N ASN A 6 -13.59 -15.79 -13.47
CA ASN A 6 -12.26 -15.64 -14.07
C ASN A 6 -11.39 -14.76 -13.15
N PRO A 7 -10.23 -15.24 -12.65
CA PRO A 7 -9.35 -14.43 -11.80
C PRO A 7 -8.78 -13.20 -12.51
N GLY A 8 -8.74 -13.19 -13.85
CA GLY A 8 -8.33 -12.05 -14.67
C GLY A 8 -9.46 -11.04 -14.95
N ALA A 9 -10.67 -11.25 -14.44
CA ALA A 9 -11.75 -10.27 -14.57
C ALA A 9 -11.57 -9.14 -13.56
N LEU A 10 -11.64 -7.88 -14.00
CA LEU A 10 -11.61 -6.74 -13.09
C LEU A 10 -12.87 -6.69 -12.21
N HIS A 11 -14.05 -6.83 -12.83
CA HIS A 11 -15.35 -6.83 -12.15
C HIS A 11 -15.94 -8.25 -12.16
N PRO A 12 -15.74 -9.03 -11.09
CA PRO A 12 -16.20 -10.42 -11.06
C PRO A 12 -17.72 -10.59 -10.89
N ILE A 13 -18.45 -9.52 -10.52
CA ILE A 13 -19.90 -9.53 -10.30
C ILE A 13 -20.55 -8.47 -11.19
N ALA A 14 -21.01 -8.83 -12.39
CA ALA A 14 -21.72 -7.87 -13.24
C ALA A 14 -23.13 -7.53 -12.67
N PRO A 15 -23.64 -6.29 -12.82
CA PRO A 15 -22.98 -5.08 -13.34
C PRO A 15 -22.26 -4.25 -12.26
N HIS A 16 -21.88 -4.85 -11.13
CA HIS A 16 -21.39 -4.15 -9.95
C HIS A 16 -19.93 -3.74 -10.14
N THR A 17 -19.63 -2.45 -9.94
CA THR A 17 -18.29 -1.87 -10.11
C THR A 17 -17.60 -1.51 -8.80
N ASN A 18 -18.33 -1.53 -7.69
CA ASN A 18 -17.86 -1.18 -6.35
C ASN A 18 -17.05 -2.31 -5.68
N LEU A 19 -16.83 -3.41 -6.40
CA LEU A 19 -15.98 -4.52 -6.00
C LEU A 19 -15.16 -4.94 -7.20
N VAL A 20 -13.87 -5.15 -6.97
CA VAL A 20 -12.91 -5.53 -7.99
C VAL A 20 -12.00 -6.64 -7.50
N PHE A 21 -11.57 -7.53 -8.39
CA PHE A 21 -10.38 -8.32 -8.11
C PHE A 21 -9.16 -7.41 -8.19
N LEU A 22 -8.57 -7.17 -7.03
CA LEU A 22 -7.64 -6.07 -6.80
C LEU A 22 -6.40 -6.19 -7.70
N LYS A 23 -5.89 -7.41 -7.88
CA LYS A 23 -4.74 -7.71 -8.76
C LYS A 23 -4.86 -7.06 -10.16
N ASN A 24 -6.05 -7.02 -10.73
CA ASN A 24 -6.27 -6.62 -12.13
C ASN A 24 -6.28 -5.10 -12.35
N GLN A 25 -6.12 -4.30 -11.30
CA GLN A 25 -6.00 -2.84 -11.38
C GLN A 25 -4.72 -2.28 -10.76
N ILE A 26 -3.87 -3.12 -10.15
CA ILE A 26 -2.59 -2.68 -9.60
C ILE A 26 -1.66 -2.26 -10.74
N THR A 27 -1.05 -1.09 -10.60
CA THR A 27 -0.10 -0.53 -11.56
C THR A 27 1.30 -0.34 -10.94
N ASN A 28 1.38 -0.18 -9.63
CA ASN A 28 2.65 -0.06 -8.92
C ASN A 28 3.34 -1.43 -8.80
N PRO A 29 4.57 -1.61 -9.33
CA PRO A 29 5.28 -2.89 -9.29
C PRO A 29 5.70 -3.34 -7.88
N ASN A 30 5.68 -2.45 -6.89
CA ASN A 30 5.97 -2.76 -5.48
C ASN A 30 4.71 -3.20 -4.70
N ILE A 31 3.54 -3.25 -5.36
CA ILE A 31 2.31 -3.82 -4.81
C ILE A 31 2.05 -5.14 -5.53
N ILE A 32 1.99 -6.24 -4.77
CA ILE A 32 1.84 -7.59 -5.32
C ILE A 32 0.59 -8.20 -4.69
N VAL A 33 -0.36 -8.60 -5.53
CA VAL A 33 -1.66 -9.10 -5.07
C VAL A 33 -1.96 -10.45 -5.72
N GLY A 34 -2.37 -11.40 -4.90
CA GLY A 34 -2.79 -12.73 -5.30
C GLY A 34 -4.13 -12.77 -6.04
N ASP A 35 -4.42 -13.89 -6.69
CA ASP A 35 -5.68 -14.13 -7.38
C ASP A 35 -6.85 -14.16 -6.39
N TYR A 36 -8.03 -13.78 -6.88
CA TYR A 36 -9.30 -13.75 -6.14
C TYR A 36 -9.35 -12.83 -4.92
N THR A 37 -8.25 -12.16 -4.57
CA THR A 37 -8.27 -11.09 -3.58
C THR A 37 -9.06 -9.91 -4.11
N TYR A 38 -10.07 -9.49 -3.35
CA TYR A 38 -10.95 -8.41 -3.76
C TYR A 38 -10.81 -7.20 -2.85
N TYR A 39 -11.05 -6.03 -3.45
CA TYR A 39 -11.26 -4.77 -2.75
C TYR A 39 -12.70 -4.30 -3.02
N ALA A 40 -13.38 -3.86 -1.97
CA ALA A 40 -14.73 -3.31 -2.07
C ALA A 40 -14.77 -1.89 -1.48
N ASP A 41 -15.23 -0.92 -2.27
CA ASP A 41 -15.36 0.49 -1.90
C ASP A 41 -16.73 0.99 -2.34
N PHE A 42 -17.47 1.62 -1.43
CA PHE A 42 -18.82 2.09 -1.71
C PHE A 42 -18.87 3.26 -2.71
N THR A 43 -17.76 3.99 -2.86
CA THR A 43 -17.65 5.19 -3.69
C THR A 43 -16.88 4.92 -4.97
N ASP A 44 -15.67 4.36 -4.85
CA ASP A 44 -14.78 4.15 -6.00
C ASP A 44 -13.71 3.11 -5.68
N ALA A 45 -13.93 1.88 -6.17
CA ALA A 45 -13.05 0.74 -6.01
C ALA A 45 -11.82 0.76 -6.94
N SER A 46 -11.76 1.70 -7.90
CA SER A 46 -10.68 1.80 -8.87
C SER A 46 -9.39 2.44 -8.33
N ASN A 47 -9.51 3.10 -7.17
CA ASN A 47 -8.49 4.03 -6.65
C ASN A 47 -7.78 3.49 -5.39
N PHE A 48 -7.61 2.16 -5.30
CA PHE A 48 -7.02 1.49 -4.13
C PHE A 48 -5.60 1.99 -3.83
N GLU A 49 -4.74 2.11 -4.84
CA GLU A 49 -3.33 2.49 -4.62
C GLU A 49 -3.22 3.88 -3.97
N GLN A 50 -4.03 4.84 -4.41
CA GLN A 50 -3.98 6.21 -3.91
C GLN A 50 -4.70 6.36 -2.56
N LYS A 51 -5.81 5.63 -2.35
CA LYS A 51 -6.62 5.77 -1.13
C LYS A 51 -6.13 4.90 0.01
N ASN A 52 -5.62 3.71 -0.27
CA ASN A 52 -5.39 2.67 0.75
C ASN A 52 -3.90 2.43 0.99
N VAL A 53 -3.00 2.78 0.06
CA VAL A 53 -1.55 2.58 0.23
C VAL A 53 -0.87 3.93 0.44
N LEU A 54 -0.42 4.19 1.67
CA LEU A 54 0.06 5.50 2.09
C LEU A 54 1.57 5.49 2.32
N TYR A 55 2.24 6.58 1.90
CA TYR A 55 3.69 6.79 2.08
C TYR A 55 4.57 5.73 1.40
N HIS A 56 4.10 5.18 0.28
CA HIS A 56 4.84 4.20 -0.50
C HIS A 56 5.63 4.89 -1.61
N PHE A 57 6.91 5.17 -1.33
CA PHE A 57 7.77 5.88 -2.27
C PHE A 57 8.75 4.91 -2.94
N ASP A 58 8.85 4.97 -4.27
CA ASP A 58 9.66 4.04 -5.08
C ASP A 58 11.12 3.96 -4.63
N PHE A 59 11.70 5.07 -4.16
CA PHE A 59 13.09 5.12 -3.71
C PHE A 59 13.36 4.33 -2.42
N ILE A 60 12.33 3.95 -1.66
CA ILE A 60 12.46 3.11 -0.46
C ILE A 60 12.50 1.63 -0.85
N GLY A 61 11.72 1.24 -1.87
CA GLY A 61 11.72 -0.11 -2.44
C GLY A 61 11.05 -1.20 -1.59
N ASP A 62 10.41 -0.81 -0.47
CA ASP A 62 9.57 -1.71 0.32
C ASP A 62 8.33 -2.15 -0.48
N LYS A 63 7.76 -3.30 -0.15
CA LYS A 63 6.63 -3.88 -0.88
C LYS A 63 5.40 -4.07 -0.01
N LEU A 64 4.25 -3.95 -0.64
CA LEU A 64 2.98 -4.44 -0.11
C LEU A 64 2.63 -5.74 -0.82
N ILE A 65 2.68 -6.86 -0.10
CA ILE A 65 2.40 -8.18 -0.63
C ILE A 65 1.11 -8.69 0.02
N ILE A 66 0.12 -9.04 -0.79
CA ILE A 66 -1.18 -9.57 -0.34
C ILE A 66 -1.42 -10.89 -1.04
N GLY A 67 -1.69 -11.94 -0.27
CA GLY A 67 -1.94 -13.29 -0.80
C GLY A 67 -3.24 -13.41 -1.59
N ASN A 68 -3.61 -14.66 -1.88
CA ASN A 68 -4.83 -15.03 -2.59
C ASN A 68 -6.05 -15.02 -1.65
N PHE A 69 -7.24 -14.87 -2.23
CA PHE A 69 -8.53 -14.99 -1.53
C PHE A 69 -8.72 -14.07 -0.32
N CYS A 70 -8.06 -12.90 -0.30
CA CYS A 70 -8.27 -11.92 0.76
C CYS A 70 -9.50 -11.04 0.47
N ALA A 71 -10.12 -10.55 1.54
CA ALA A 71 -11.26 -9.66 1.51
C ALA A 71 -10.87 -8.31 2.13
N ILE A 72 -10.83 -7.25 1.33
CA ILE A 72 -10.39 -5.92 1.79
C ILE A 72 -11.56 -4.94 1.70
N ALA A 73 -11.99 -4.46 2.87
CA ALA A 73 -13.04 -3.46 2.98
C ALA A 73 -12.55 -2.05 2.62
N ALA A 74 -13.52 -1.18 2.35
CA ALA A 74 -13.29 0.26 2.19
C ALA A 74 -12.50 0.81 3.38
N ASP A 75 -11.63 1.78 3.09
CA ASP A 75 -10.84 2.52 4.08
C ASP A 75 -9.78 1.76 4.88
N VAL A 76 -9.54 0.47 4.62
CA VAL A 76 -8.33 -0.21 5.13
C VAL A 76 -7.09 0.54 4.64
N LYS A 77 -6.19 0.95 5.55
CA LYS A 77 -4.96 1.67 5.19
C LYS A 77 -3.72 0.84 5.45
N PHE A 78 -2.83 0.80 4.47
CA PHE A 78 -1.49 0.24 4.53
C PHE A 78 -0.49 1.38 4.67
N MET A 79 0.16 1.46 5.83
CA MET A 79 1.16 2.49 6.14
C MET A 79 2.54 1.95 5.79
N MET A 80 3.13 2.47 4.72
CA MET A 80 4.44 2.04 4.23
C MET A 80 5.57 2.83 4.89
N ASN A 81 6.83 2.48 4.60
CA ASN A 81 7.98 2.98 5.37
C ASN A 81 8.28 4.47 5.15
N GLY A 82 7.74 5.11 4.11
CA GLY A 82 7.95 6.55 3.85
C GLY A 82 7.34 7.48 4.90
N ALA A 83 6.51 6.95 5.80
CA ALA A 83 5.97 7.69 6.94
C ALA A 83 6.96 7.80 8.10
N ASN A 84 8.06 7.03 8.10
CA ASN A 84 8.96 6.96 9.23
C ASN A 84 9.89 8.19 9.28
N HIS A 85 9.96 8.82 10.45
CA HIS A 85 10.90 9.89 10.72
C HIS A 85 12.20 9.35 11.32
N GLU A 86 13.29 10.09 11.16
CA GLU A 86 14.57 9.80 11.82
C GLU A 86 14.37 9.86 13.35
N THR A 87 14.89 8.87 14.08
CA THR A 87 14.70 8.75 15.54
C THR A 87 16.00 8.81 16.35
N GLY A 88 17.16 8.86 15.69
CA GLY A 88 18.47 8.93 16.36
C GLY A 88 18.80 10.30 17.00
N PRO A 89 18.55 11.43 16.33
CA PRO A 89 18.79 12.76 16.90
C PRO A 89 17.79 13.14 18.00
N LEU A 90 18.03 14.30 18.62
CA LEU A 90 17.18 14.86 19.68
C LEU A 90 15.72 15.13 19.23
N SER A 91 15.49 15.37 17.94
CA SER A 91 14.17 15.70 17.39
C SER A 91 13.89 14.87 16.14
N THR A 92 12.63 14.47 16.00
CA THR A 92 12.11 13.80 14.81
C THR A 92 11.58 14.78 13.75
N PHE A 93 11.64 16.09 14.00
CA PHE A 93 11.16 17.10 13.05
C PHE A 93 12.00 17.06 11.75
N PRO A 94 11.37 16.99 10.55
CA PRO A 94 12.08 16.77 9.31
C PRO A 94 12.64 18.07 8.73
N PHE A 95 13.55 18.74 9.45
CA PHE A 95 14.12 20.05 9.07
C PHE A 95 14.59 20.09 7.61
N ALA A 96 15.27 19.05 7.13
CA ALA A 96 15.77 18.95 5.77
C ALA A 96 14.66 19.07 4.69
N ALA A 97 13.43 18.67 5.00
CA ALA A 97 12.30 18.74 4.08
C ALA A 97 11.81 20.18 3.81
N PHE A 98 12.14 21.14 4.69
CA PHE A 98 11.71 22.54 4.57
C PHE A 98 12.73 23.43 3.83
N GLY A 99 13.90 22.89 3.48
CA GLY A 99 14.91 23.60 2.70
C GLY A 99 15.49 24.83 3.40
N ASN A 100 15.89 25.84 2.61
CA ASN A 100 16.43 27.13 3.07
C ASN A 100 17.71 27.01 3.93
N GLY A 101 18.59 26.09 3.56
CA GLY A 101 19.84 25.80 4.26
C GLY A 101 19.71 24.72 5.33
N TRP A 102 18.50 24.27 5.67
CA TRP A 102 18.30 23.15 6.60
C TRP A 102 18.55 21.79 5.95
N GLU A 103 18.48 21.68 4.62
CA GLU A 103 18.88 20.50 3.85
C GLU A 103 20.34 20.09 4.10
N LYS A 104 21.19 21.03 4.55
CA LYS A 104 22.59 20.79 4.90
C LYS A 104 22.79 19.72 5.97
N ILE A 105 21.81 19.49 6.84
CA ILE A 105 21.89 18.43 7.86
C ILE A 105 21.91 17.01 7.25
N THR A 106 21.58 16.90 5.96
CA THR A 106 21.59 15.67 5.18
C THR A 106 22.72 15.58 4.14
N GLU A 107 23.56 16.61 4.01
CA GLU A 107 24.71 16.59 3.09
C GLU A 107 25.64 15.40 3.40
N GLY A 108 25.99 14.64 2.36
CA GLY A 108 26.87 13.48 2.46
C GLY A 108 26.26 12.26 3.18
N LYS A 109 24.97 12.27 3.53
CA LYS A 109 24.29 11.15 4.18
C LYS A 109 23.48 10.31 3.20
N ASN A 110 23.47 9.00 3.39
CA ASN A 110 22.49 8.13 2.75
C ASN A 110 21.14 8.29 3.46
N LEU A 111 20.17 8.91 2.77
CA LEU A 111 18.85 9.15 3.35
C LEU A 111 18.08 7.85 3.63
N ILE A 112 18.31 6.79 2.84
CA ILE A 112 17.61 5.51 3.01
C ILE A 112 18.02 4.85 4.32
N GLU A 113 19.31 4.85 4.64
CA GLU A 113 19.84 4.30 5.90
C GLU A 113 19.46 5.12 7.13
N LYS A 114 19.08 6.39 6.91
CA LYS A 114 18.79 7.35 7.96
C LYS A 114 17.39 7.16 8.56
N PHE A 115 16.43 6.71 7.75
CA PHE A 115 15.05 6.50 8.21
C PHE A 115 14.85 5.05 8.67
N PRO A 116 14.13 4.81 9.79
CA PRO A 116 13.75 3.47 10.18
C PRO A 116 13.02 2.76 9.04
N ASN A 117 13.47 1.55 8.69
CA ASN A 117 12.81 0.70 7.72
C ASN A 117 12.45 -0.63 8.40
N LYS A 118 11.18 -1.03 8.30
CA LYS A 118 10.62 -2.24 8.91
C LYS A 118 10.45 -3.39 7.92
N GLY A 119 10.90 -3.21 6.67
CA GLY A 119 10.75 -4.17 5.59
C GLY A 119 9.38 -4.12 4.93
N ASP A 120 9.08 -5.18 4.17
CA ASP A 120 7.84 -5.34 3.42
C ASP A 120 6.63 -5.57 4.33
N THR A 121 5.47 -5.07 3.91
CA THR A 121 4.18 -5.45 4.50
C THR A 121 3.67 -6.70 3.81
N VAL A 122 3.45 -7.78 4.58
CA VAL A 122 3.00 -9.06 4.04
C VAL A 122 1.70 -9.50 4.70
N ILE A 123 0.64 -9.60 3.89
CA ILE A 123 -0.64 -10.22 4.22
C ILE A 123 -0.69 -11.59 3.55
N GLY A 124 -0.99 -12.63 4.33
CA GLY A 124 -1.10 -14.00 3.87
C GLY A 124 -2.31 -14.24 2.95
N ASN A 125 -2.69 -15.50 2.79
CA ASN A 125 -3.89 -15.89 2.05
C ASN A 125 -5.10 -15.95 3.00
N ASP A 126 -6.30 -15.81 2.46
CA ASP A 126 -7.57 -15.97 3.20
C ASP A 126 -7.70 -15.04 4.43
N VAL A 127 -7.30 -13.78 4.26
CA VAL A 127 -7.35 -12.77 5.32
C VAL A 127 -8.49 -11.78 5.05
N GLY A 128 -9.32 -11.52 6.05
CA GLY A 128 -10.30 -10.44 6.06
C GLY A 128 -9.75 -9.19 6.75
N LEU A 129 -9.69 -8.08 6.02
CA LEU A 129 -9.34 -6.75 6.55
C LEU A 129 -10.59 -5.88 6.52
N VAL A 130 -11.06 -5.52 7.71
CA VAL A 130 -12.31 -4.74 7.90
C VAL A 130 -12.02 -3.43 8.61
N THR A 131 -12.86 -2.43 8.36
CA THR A 131 -12.87 -1.17 9.07
C THR A 131 -14.06 -1.12 10.03
N MET A 132 -13.89 -0.40 11.14
CA MET A 132 -14.98 -0.10 12.06
C MET A 132 -15.63 1.22 11.63
N PRO A 133 -16.96 1.36 11.80
CA PRO A 133 -17.66 2.62 11.55
C PRO A 133 -17.21 3.76 12.48
#